data_AF-A0A5B9VZL3-F1
#
_entry.id   AF-A0A5B9VZL3-F1
#
_cell.length_a   1.000
_cell.length_b   1.000
_cell.length_c   1.000
_cell.angle_alpha   90.00
_cell.angle_beta   90.00
_cell.angle_gamma   90.00
#
_symmetry.space_group_name_H-M   'P 1'
#
loop_
_entity.id
_entity.type
_entity.pdbx_description
1 polymer ?
#
loop_
_entity_poly.entity_id
_entity_poly.type
_entity_poly.pdbx_seq_one_letter_code
_entity_poly.pdbx_strand_id
1 'polypeptide(L)' 'MQTEKVVTYTAVGIAGLVILIFLLDLAASIFGRNIAMDVLFILGGGVLLWQGIETIMELR' A
#
# COMPACT_ATOMS: atom_id res chain seq x y z
N MET A 1 -7.97 16.53 14.06
CA MET A 1 -6.49 16.42 14.07
C MET A 1 -5.91 15.13 14.64
N GLN A 2 -6.06 14.76 15.93
CA GLN A 2 -5.36 13.55 16.45
C GLN A 2 -5.89 12.25 15.82
N THR A 3 -7.22 12.12 15.68
CA THR A 3 -7.86 10.98 15.02
C THR A 3 -7.47 10.86 13.55
N GLU A 4 -7.39 12.00 12.82
CA GLU A 4 -6.93 12.03 11.42
C GLU A 4 -5.52 11.48 11.29
N LYS A 5 -4.58 11.90 12.16
CA LYS A 5 -3.21 11.37 12.16
C LYS A 5 -3.18 9.86 12.34
N VAL A 6 -3.91 9.33 13.31
CA VAL A 6 -3.97 7.88 13.57
C VAL A 6 -4.52 7.13 12.36
N VAL A 7 -5.58 7.65 11.75
CA VAL A 7 -6.18 7.05 10.55
C VAL A 7 -5.19 7.07 9.38
N THR A 8 -4.50 8.18 9.14
CA THR A 8 -3.51 8.28 8.04
C THR A 8 -2.33 7.33 8.24
N TYR A 9 -1.76 7.25 9.45
CA TYR A 9 -0.68 6.30 9.74
C TYR A 9 -1.12 4.84 9.58
N THR A 10 -2.35 4.54 10.00
CA THR A 10 -2.92 3.19 9.87
C THR A 10 -3.13 2.82 8.40
N ALA A 11 -3.68 3.74 7.61
CA ALA A 11 -3.90 3.55 6.17
C ALA A 11 -2.57 3.33 5.42
N VAL A 12 -1.54 4.14 5.72
CA VAL A 12 -0.19 3.98 5.15
C VAL A 12 0.42 2.63 5.54
N GLY A 13 0.28 2.21 6.80
CA GLY A 13 0.77 0.91 7.25
C GLY A 13 0.11 -0.26 6.52
N ILE A 14 -1.22 -0.23 6.36
CA ILE A 14 -1.97 -1.25 5.63
C ILE A 14 -1.57 -1.27 4.14
N ALA A 15 -1.40 -0.10 3.52
CA ALA A 15 -0.95 0.00 2.14
C ALA A 15 0.40 -0.68 1.91
N GLY A 16 1.36 -0.45 2.82
CA GLY A 16 2.65 -1.13 2.80
C GLY A 16 2.55 -2.65 2.90
N LEU A 17 1.67 -3.16 3.76
CA LEU A 17 1.43 -4.60 3.90
C LEU A 17 0.82 -5.20 2.62
N VAL A 18 -0.14 -4.52 2.00
CA VAL A 18 -0.75 -4.96 0.74
C VAL A 18 0.31 -5.09 -0.35
N ILE A 19 1.14 -4.06 -0.54
CA ILE A 19 2.22 -4.10 -1.54
C ILE A 19 3.18 -5.25 -1.25
N LEU A 20 3.56 -5.46 0.02
CA LEU A 20 4.46 -6.54 0.40
C LEU A 20 3.90 -7.92 0.05
N ILE A 21 2.60 -8.16 0.31
CA ILE A 21 1.94 -9.43 -0.01
C ILE A 21 1.98 -9.68 -1.52
N PHE A 22 1.63 -8.70 -2.34
CA PHE A 22 1.62 -8.86 -3.80
C PHE A 22 3.02 -8.94 -4.40
N LEU A 23 4.03 -8.31 -3.79
CA LEU A 23 5.43 -8.52 -4.16
C LEU A 23 5.88 -9.96 -3.87
N LEU A 24 5.49 -10.51 -2.73
CA LEU A 24 5.79 -11.90 -2.36
C LEU A 24 5.06 -12.88 -3.29
N ASP A 25 3.80 -12.61 -3.63
CA ASP A 25 3.04 -13.44 -4.56
C ASP A 25 3.66 -13.43 -5.97
N LEU A 26 4.03 -12.24 -6.46
CA LEU A 26 4.73 -12.07 -7.73
C LEU A 26 6.07 -12.81 -7.76
N ALA A 27 6.85 -12.71 -6.67
CA ALA A 27 8.15 -13.36 -6.53
C ALA A 27 8.05 -14.88 -6.42
N ALA A 28 7.04 -15.38 -5.69
CA ALA A 28 6.88 -16.81 -5.45
C ALA A 28 6.07 -17.52 -6.56
N SER A 29 5.40 -16.77 -7.44
CA SER A 29 4.54 -17.30 -8.52
C SER A 29 3.53 -18.35 -8.00
N ILE A 30 2.96 -18.09 -6.82
CA ILE A 30 2.05 -19.02 -6.14
C ILE A 30 0.64 -18.90 -6.76
N PHE A 31 -0.08 -20.03 -6.92
CA PHE A 31 -1.46 -20.15 -7.43
C PHE A 31 -1.79 -19.47 -8.78
N GLY A 32 -1.60 -20.16 -9.92
CA GLY A 32 -2.33 -19.84 -11.17
C GLY A 32 -2.20 -18.37 -11.61
N ARG A 33 -0.94 -17.97 -11.84
CA ARG A 33 -0.43 -16.59 -11.86
C ARG A 33 -1.27 -15.57 -12.66
N ASN A 34 -1.79 -14.56 -11.97
CA ASN A 34 -2.36 -13.36 -12.59
C ASN A 34 -1.50 -12.12 -12.31
N ILE A 35 -0.36 -12.04 -13.02
CA ILE A 35 0.62 -10.96 -12.89
C ILE A 35 -0.02 -9.57 -13.03
N ALA A 36 -1.05 -9.45 -13.87
CA ALA A 36 -1.74 -8.19 -14.07
C ALA A 36 -2.37 -7.69 -12.77
N MET A 37 -2.97 -8.58 -11.97
CA MET A 37 -3.54 -8.21 -10.67
C MET A 37 -2.46 -7.81 -9.67
N ASP A 38 -1.36 -8.56 -9.61
CA ASP A 38 -0.26 -8.26 -8.68
C ASP A 38 0.33 -6.88 -8.95
N VAL A 39 0.59 -6.57 -10.23
CA VAL A 39 1.08 -5.27 -10.67
C VAL A 39 0.08 -4.16 -10.34
N LEU A 40 -1.21 -4.37 -10.58
CA LEU A 40 -2.24 -3.37 -10.27
C LEU A 40 -2.33 -3.07 -8.77
N PHE A 41 -2.24 -4.09 -7.91
CA PHE A 41 -2.23 -3.90 -6.47
C PHE A 41 -0.96 -3.23 -5.95
N ILE A 42 0.20 -3.56 -6.53
CA ILE A 42 1.47 -2.89 -6.21
C ILE A 42 1.40 -1.40 -6.60
N LEU A 43 0.93 -1.08 -7.81
CA LEU A 43 0.80 0.30 -8.28
C LEU A 43 -0.23 1.08 -7.46
N GLY A 44 -1.42 0.50 -7.22
CA GLY A 44 -2.47 1.13 -6.44
C GLY A 44 -2.04 1.39 -4.98
N GLY A 45 -1.41 0.40 -4.36
CA GLY A 45 -0.83 0.55 -3.03
C GLY A 45 0.27 1.61 -2.99
N GLY A 46 1.11 1.68 -4.03
CA GLY A 46 2.16 2.69 -4.15
C GLY A 46 1.62 4.11 -4.24
N VAL A 47 0.55 4.33 -5.01
CA VAL A 47 -0.15 5.62 -5.07
C VAL A 47 -0.75 5.99 -3.71
N LEU A 48 -1.36 5.03 -3.02
CA LEU A 48 -1.96 5.26 -1.70
C LEU A 48 -0.88 5.56 -0.64
N LEU A 49 0.28 4.90 -0.71
CA LEU A 49 1.44 5.23 0.13
C LEU A 49 1.93 6.65 -0.12
N TRP A 50 2.08 7.04 -1.39
CA TRP A 50 2.49 8.41 -1.74
C TRP A 50 1.53 9.44 -1.14
N GLN A 51 0.23 9.31 -1.41
CA GLN A 51 -0.80 10.23 -0.91
C GLN A 51 -0.83 10.28 0.62
N GLY A 52 -0.68 9.13 1.27
CA GLY A 52 -0.64 9.05 2.72
C GLY A 52 0.61 9.71 3.33
N ILE A 53 1.78 9.61 2.67
CA ILE A 53 3.01 10.29 3.09
C ILE A 53 2.86 11.81 2.93
N GLU A 54 2.34 12.30 1.81
CA GLU A 54 2.06 13.73 1.61
C GLU A 54 1.12 14.26 2.70
N THR A 55 0.03 13.53 2.97
CA THR A 55 -0.93 13.88 4.02
C THR A 55 -0.25 13.93 5.40
N ILE A 56 0.66 13.00 5.72
CA ILE A 56 1.42 13.02 6.98
C ILE A 56 2.32 14.26 7.06
N MET A 57 2.95 14.65 5.96
CA MET A 57 3.80 15.84 5.90
C MET A 57 3.00 17.13 6.09
N GLU A 58 1.78 17.20 5.55
CA GLU A 58 0.86 18.34 5.73
C GLU A 58 0.26 18.43 7.14
N LEU A 59 -0.02 17.28 7.76
CA LEU A 59 -0.55 17.22 9.13
C LEU A 59 0.50 17.54 10.20
N ARG A 60 1.76 17.73 9.82
CA ARG A 60 2.87 17.96 10.75
C ARG A 60 2.86 19.37 11.31
#